data_AF-A0A978T884-F1
#
_entry.id   AF-A0A978T884-F1
#
_cell.length_a   1.000
_cell.length_b   1.000
_cell.length_c   1.000
_cell.angle_alpha   90.00
_cell.angle_beta   90.00
_cell.angle_gamma   90.00
#
_symmetry.space_group_name_H-M   'P 1'
#
loop_
_entity.id
_entity.type
_entity.pdbx_description
1 polymer ?
#
loop_
_entity_poly.entity_id
_entity_poly.type
_entity_poly.pdbx_seq_one_letter_code
_entity_poly.pdbx_strand_id
1 'polypeptide(L)'
;MSRKRVKSGSGFAVAKSVTKSRVSVSVSQETKKILEKLTKETQETESALLDKIFQGDIAISGNNPDRVITIKSREDGELYGEVSPRSFTESEYLQERLEYSEKRQKELEEKIQQLESLLTEKNKENEQIAEKLERLVAEDLEKLENSESKRRELEEKIQQLEGLLAEKARENQLIAEKLNKLAASDSKRAEIEKKVKQMEKLLAEKNEENQRLLDNLANKIAAVSRLEKQLANQKEETETLKNTWEKRQLELSEKIASIQKDNENLIKELARIKNLEEVATEKTKEVSKLQLKIADLESRNRQKEEEQKGLINMINNLERQKESLERKIVKDSYLLAEKEAYISQQKNIIEGLQKRIAELESVTAIADYTLNKWRTRFYI
;
A
#
# COMPACT_ATOMS: atom_id res chain seq x y z
N MET A 1 -18.62 80.87 59.90
CA MET A 1 -19.42 81.90 60.60
C MET A 1 -20.54 81.17 61.32
N SER A 2 -20.36 80.91 62.61
CA SER A 2 -21.04 81.56 63.76
C SER A 2 -22.40 80.90 64.07
N ARG A 3 -22.76 80.49 65.29
CA ARG A 3 -22.13 80.47 66.63
C ARG A 3 -23.11 79.68 67.54
N LYS A 4 -22.63 78.78 68.42
CA LYS A 4 -22.60 78.91 69.91
C LYS A 4 -23.98 78.98 70.58
N ARG A 5 -24.38 78.08 71.48
CA ARG A 5 -23.90 77.69 72.85
C ARG A 5 -24.95 78.13 73.90
N VAL A 6 -25.47 77.17 74.67
CA VAL A 6 -25.33 76.98 76.14
C VAL A 6 -25.54 78.18 77.11
N LYS A 7 -26.19 77.84 78.26
CA LYS A 7 -26.20 78.45 79.63
C LYS A 7 -27.20 79.61 79.85
N SER A 8 -27.76 79.91 81.04
CA SER A 8 -27.94 79.29 82.38
C SER A 8 -28.45 80.41 83.33
N GLY A 9 -29.17 80.07 84.40
CA GLY A 9 -29.27 80.89 85.64
C GLY A 9 -30.47 81.86 85.68
N SER A 10 -31.37 81.85 86.67
CA SER A 10 -31.25 82.03 88.15
C SER A 10 -31.18 83.50 88.60
N GLY A 11 -32.15 83.91 89.44
CA GLY A 11 -32.19 85.15 90.23
C GLY A 11 -33.67 85.47 90.55
N PHE A 12 -34.25 85.19 91.73
CA PHE A 12 -34.01 85.68 93.09
C PHE A 12 -34.13 87.22 93.29
N ALA A 13 -35.33 87.60 93.71
CA ALA A 13 -35.81 88.63 94.65
C ALA A 13 -34.94 89.84 95.05
N VAL A 14 -35.59 91.03 95.09
CA VAL A 14 -35.49 91.99 96.22
C VAL A 14 -36.84 92.71 96.48
N ALA A 15 -37.34 92.46 97.69
CA ALA A 15 -38.16 93.24 98.63
C ALA A 15 -39.02 94.46 98.20
N LYS A 16 -40.29 94.41 98.63
CA LYS A 16 -40.80 95.34 99.65
C LYS A 16 -41.65 94.58 100.68
N SER A 17 -41.20 94.63 101.93
CA SER A 17 -41.85 94.06 103.11
C SER A 17 -43.05 94.90 103.56
N VAL A 18 -44.19 94.26 103.82
CA VAL A 18 -45.17 94.76 104.80
C VAL A 18 -45.68 93.57 105.61
N THR A 19 -45.32 93.54 106.89
CA THR A 19 -45.84 92.67 107.94
C THR A 19 -47.34 92.92 108.15
N LYS A 20 -48.16 91.87 108.37
CA LYS A 20 -49.34 91.93 109.26
C LYS A 20 -49.93 90.54 109.53
N SER A 21 -49.75 90.10 110.78
CA SER A 21 -50.69 89.38 111.66
C SER A 21 -51.64 88.33 111.06
N ARG A 22 -51.45 87.06 111.46
CA ARG A 22 -52.48 86.00 111.42
C ARG A 22 -53.67 86.40 112.30
N VAL A 23 -54.78 86.76 111.67
CA VAL A 23 -56.10 86.84 112.31
C VAL A 23 -56.95 85.71 111.71
N SER A 24 -57.22 84.67 112.48
CA SER A 24 -58.11 83.58 112.07
C SER A 24 -59.56 84.05 112.21
N VAL A 25 -60.11 84.65 111.15
CA VAL A 25 -61.53 85.04 111.09
C VAL A 25 -62.34 83.81 110.68
N SER A 26 -63.25 83.37 111.55
CA SER A 26 -64.23 82.34 111.20
C SER A 26 -65.41 83.00 110.50
N VAL A 27 -65.68 82.61 109.26
CA VAL A 27 -66.70 83.19 108.37
C VAL A 27 -67.88 82.22 108.26
N SER A 28 -69.12 82.72 108.31
CA SER A 28 -70.33 81.88 108.32
C SER A 28 -70.51 81.11 107.00
N GLN A 29 -71.23 79.98 107.03
CA GLN A 29 -71.40 79.09 105.87
C GLN A 29 -72.04 79.77 104.65
N GLU A 30 -72.90 80.76 104.84
CA GLU A 30 -73.53 81.50 103.73
C GLU A 30 -72.53 82.41 103.02
N THR A 31 -71.68 83.10 103.77
CA THR A 31 -70.57 83.88 103.20
C THR A 31 -69.55 83.01 102.45
N LYS A 32 -69.31 81.77 102.90
CA LYS A 32 -68.46 80.81 102.17
C LYS A 32 -69.04 80.43 100.81
N LYS A 33 -70.35 80.18 100.71
CA LYS A 33 -71.00 79.88 99.42
C LYS A 33 -70.92 81.04 98.43
N ILE A 34 -71.00 82.28 98.91
CA ILE A 34 -70.85 83.47 98.07
C ILE A 34 -69.40 83.64 97.61
N LEU A 35 -68.43 83.43 98.50
CA LEU A 35 -67.00 83.43 98.17
C LEU A 35 -66.61 82.31 97.18
N GLU A 36 -67.20 81.11 97.29
CA GLU A 36 -67.00 80.02 96.32
C GLU A 36 -67.58 80.34 94.93
N LYS A 37 -68.71 81.05 94.88
CA LYS A 37 -69.29 81.51 93.62
C LYS A 37 -68.41 82.56 92.95
N LEU A 38 -67.95 83.54 93.73
CA LEU A 38 -67.06 84.60 93.27
C LEU A 38 -65.69 84.06 92.85
N THR A 39 -65.11 83.10 93.56
CA THR A 39 -63.84 82.46 93.16
C THR A 39 -63.98 81.68 91.85
N LYS A 40 -65.13 81.04 91.55
CA LYS A 40 -65.35 80.38 90.25
C LYS A 40 -65.53 81.36 89.09
N GLU A 41 -66.18 82.50 89.35
CA GLU A 41 -66.42 83.52 88.31
C GLU A 41 -65.18 84.40 88.06
N THR A 42 -64.38 84.67 89.09
CA THR A 42 -63.22 85.58 89.01
C THR A 42 -61.87 84.85 88.95
N GLN A 43 -61.84 83.54 89.21
CA GLN A 43 -60.64 82.70 89.34
C GLN A 43 -59.62 83.16 90.42
N GLU A 44 -60.01 84.04 91.36
CA GLU A 44 -59.18 84.44 92.49
C GLU A 44 -59.29 83.45 93.67
N THR A 45 -58.37 83.52 94.64
CA THR A 45 -58.42 82.66 95.85
C THR A 45 -59.24 83.31 96.96
N GLU A 46 -59.87 82.50 97.83
CA GLU A 46 -60.75 83.02 98.92
C GLU A 46 -60.07 84.06 99.81
N SER A 47 -58.78 83.91 100.09
CA SER A 47 -58.02 84.87 100.91
C SER A 47 -57.86 86.23 100.23
N ALA A 48 -57.67 86.26 98.91
CA ALA A 48 -57.53 87.50 98.15
C ALA A 48 -58.87 88.25 98.05
N LEU A 49 -59.98 87.51 97.90
CA LEU A 49 -61.32 88.09 97.92
C LEU A 49 -61.68 88.64 99.31
N LEU A 50 -61.32 87.95 100.39
CA LEU A 50 -61.53 88.44 101.76
C LEU A 50 -60.70 89.71 102.05
N ASP A 51 -59.45 89.76 101.61
CA ASP A 51 -58.63 90.97 101.75
C ASP A 51 -59.22 92.15 100.98
N LYS A 52 -59.76 91.93 99.78
CA LYS A 52 -60.46 92.98 99.01
C LYS A 52 -61.77 93.43 99.67
N ILE A 53 -62.48 92.55 100.38
CA ILE A 53 -63.65 92.92 101.19
C ILE A 53 -63.22 93.76 102.42
N PHE A 54 -62.16 93.36 103.13
CA PHE A 54 -61.66 94.10 104.30
C PHE A 54 -61.00 95.43 103.95
N GLN A 55 -60.42 95.56 102.75
CA GLN A 55 -59.87 96.81 102.23
C GLN A 55 -60.96 97.75 101.66
N GLY A 56 -62.22 97.28 101.57
CA GLY A 56 -63.36 98.07 101.11
C GLY A 56 -63.55 98.10 99.59
N ASP A 57 -62.74 97.35 98.83
CA ASP A 57 -62.80 97.28 97.35
C ASP A 57 -63.97 96.41 96.86
N ILE A 58 -64.51 95.55 97.72
CA ILE A 58 -65.73 94.79 97.47
C ILE A 58 -66.80 95.24 98.46
N ALA A 59 -67.74 96.05 97.98
CA ALA A 59 -68.93 96.43 98.74
C ALA A 59 -69.98 95.31 98.65
N ILE A 60 -70.26 94.66 99.77
CA ILE A 60 -71.38 93.73 99.90
C ILE A 60 -72.64 94.57 100.13
N SER A 61 -73.29 95.01 99.03
CA SER A 61 -74.61 95.63 99.13
C SER A 61 -75.63 94.55 99.46
N GLY A 62 -76.12 94.54 100.70
CA GLY A 62 -77.23 93.70 101.11
C GLY A 62 -78.46 94.01 100.26
N ASN A 63 -79.06 92.97 99.71
CA ASN A 63 -80.16 93.00 98.74
C ASN A 63 -81.52 93.37 99.37
N ASN A 64 -81.54 94.41 100.20
CA ASN A 64 -82.75 94.88 100.88
C ASN A 64 -82.73 96.42 100.98
N PRO A 65 -83.39 97.13 100.04
CA PRO A 65 -83.27 98.59 99.90
C PRO A 65 -83.98 99.41 100.99
N ASP A 66 -84.68 98.79 101.95
CA ASP A 66 -85.59 99.49 102.86
C ASP A 66 -84.97 100.02 104.17
N ARG A 67 -83.64 99.93 104.40
CA ARG A 67 -83.02 100.32 105.69
C ARG A 67 -81.64 100.95 105.53
N VAL A 68 -81.44 102.13 106.13
CA VAL A 68 -80.13 102.74 106.34
C VAL A 68 -79.81 102.71 107.83
N ILE A 69 -78.65 102.15 108.20
CA ILE A 69 -78.14 102.14 109.57
C ILE A 69 -77.16 103.30 109.72
N THR A 70 -77.45 104.24 110.63
CA THR A 70 -76.53 105.34 110.94
C THR A 70 -75.88 105.05 112.30
N ILE A 71 -74.55 104.89 112.31
CA ILE A 71 -73.78 104.58 113.52
C ILE A 71 -73.36 105.89 114.18
N LYS A 72 -73.66 106.09 115.47
CA LYS A 72 -73.21 107.26 116.26
C LYS A 72 -72.43 106.81 117.50
N SER A 73 -71.46 107.63 117.89
CA SER A 73 -70.61 107.46 119.09
C SER A 73 -71.17 108.29 120.24
N ARG A 74 -71.18 107.72 121.46
CA ARG A 74 -71.25 108.48 122.71
C ARG A 74 -69.84 108.68 123.30
N GLU A 75 -69.72 109.68 124.17
CA GLU A 75 -68.47 110.22 124.72
C GLU A 75 -67.61 109.23 125.52
N ASP A 76 -68.06 107.97 125.72
CA ASP A 76 -67.34 106.93 126.47
C ASP A 76 -66.75 105.82 125.56
N GLY A 77 -66.84 105.95 124.24
CA GLY A 77 -66.14 105.08 123.28
C GLY A 77 -66.88 103.82 122.80
N GLU A 78 -68.08 103.51 123.28
CA GLU A 78 -68.94 102.46 122.70
C GLU A 78 -69.89 103.01 121.62
N LEU A 79 -70.04 102.28 120.50
CA LEU A 79 -70.88 102.60 119.35
C LEU A 79 -72.19 101.81 119.40
N TYR A 80 -73.33 102.46 119.12
CA TYR A 80 -74.60 101.77 118.84
C TYR A 80 -75.27 102.31 117.57
N GLY A 81 -76.05 101.46 116.91
CA GLY A 81 -76.77 101.79 115.66
C GLY A 81 -78.27 101.89 115.89
N GLU A 82 -78.88 102.96 115.39
CA GLU A 82 -80.32 103.16 115.35
C GLU A 82 -80.82 102.98 113.91
N VAL A 83 -81.91 102.22 113.73
CA VAL A 83 -82.50 101.89 112.42
C VAL A 83 -83.77 102.72 112.22
N SER A 84 -83.85 103.51 111.15
CA SER A 84 -85.05 104.24 110.75
C SER A 84 -85.38 104.01 109.26
N PRO A 85 -86.65 103.83 108.88
CA PRO A 85 -87.06 103.63 107.49
C PRO A 85 -87.06 104.94 106.68
N ARG A 86 -86.62 104.87 105.41
CA ARG A 86 -86.67 105.96 104.41
C ARG A 86 -87.93 105.80 103.56
N SER A 87 -88.73 106.86 103.43
CA SER A 87 -89.84 106.92 102.48
C SER A 87 -89.38 107.52 101.14
N PHE A 88 -89.50 106.76 100.06
CA PHE A 88 -89.37 107.18 98.65
C PHE A 88 -90.62 106.72 97.87
N THR A 89 -91.04 107.44 96.83
CA THR A 89 -92.29 107.20 96.08
C THR A 89 -92.07 106.32 94.84
N GLU A 90 -93.03 105.42 94.54
CA GLU A 90 -93.03 104.31 93.55
C GLU A 90 -92.60 104.67 92.10
N SER A 91 -92.69 105.94 91.71
CA SER A 91 -92.27 106.47 90.40
C SER A 91 -90.76 106.35 90.15
N GLU A 92 -89.94 106.58 91.17
CA GLU A 92 -88.47 106.59 90.99
C GLU A 92 -87.91 105.16 90.89
N TYR A 93 -88.58 104.18 91.50
CA TYR A 93 -88.19 102.76 91.45
C TYR A 93 -88.38 102.12 90.06
N LEU A 94 -89.45 102.49 89.35
CA LEU A 94 -89.69 101.97 88.00
C LEU A 94 -88.70 102.55 86.98
N GLN A 95 -88.24 103.78 87.19
CA GLN A 95 -87.32 104.46 86.28
C GLN A 95 -85.90 103.90 86.40
N GLU A 96 -85.42 103.63 87.62
CA GLU A 96 -84.11 103.00 87.85
C GLU A 96 -84.09 101.53 87.35
N ARG A 97 -85.22 100.82 87.46
CA ARG A 97 -85.36 99.45 86.92
C ARG A 97 -85.43 99.42 85.39
N LEU A 98 -86.05 100.44 84.78
CA LEU A 98 -86.02 100.63 83.33
C LEU A 98 -84.59 100.91 82.86
N GLU A 99 -83.89 101.85 83.50
CA GLU A 99 -82.47 102.16 83.23
C GLU A 99 -81.56 100.93 83.40
N TYR A 100 -81.80 100.11 84.42
CA TYR A 100 -81.07 98.85 84.60
C TYR A 100 -81.36 97.85 83.48
N SER A 101 -82.63 97.73 83.07
CA SER A 101 -83.01 96.84 81.97
C SER A 101 -82.46 97.32 80.62
N GLU A 102 -82.42 98.63 80.38
CA GLU A 102 -81.83 99.24 79.19
C GLU A 102 -80.31 99.08 79.18
N LYS A 103 -79.63 99.28 80.31
CA LYS A 103 -78.20 98.98 80.44
C LYS A 103 -77.91 97.50 80.18
N ARG A 104 -78.71 96.60 80.73
CA ARG A 104 -78.58 95.15 80.53
C ARG A 104 -78.85 94.76 79.07
N GLN A 105 -79.84 95.37 78.44
CA GLN A 105 -80.18 95.16 77.04
C GLN A 105 -79.07 95.66 76.12
N LYS A 106 -78.50 96.83 76.42
CA LYS A 106 -77.33 97.38 75.72
C LYS A 106 -76.09 96.50 75.89
N GLU A 107 -75.84 95.98 77.09
CA GLU A 107 -74.73 95.04 77.36
C GLU A 107 -74.93 93.71 76.61
N LEU A 108 -76.17 93.23 76.49
CA LEU A 108 -76.50 92.02 75.71
C LEU A 108 -76.39 92.27 74.21
N GLU A 109 -76.82 93.43 73.72
CA GLU A 109 -76.65 93.84 72.32
C GLU A 109 -75.16 93.97 71.96
N GLU A 110 -74.35 94.56 72.85
CA GLU A 110 -72.89 94.63 72.69
C GLU A 110 -72.26 93.22 72.68
N LYS A 111 -72.72 92.30 73.55
CA LYS A 111 -72.29 90.89 73.54
C LYS A 111 -72.73 90.14 72.28
N ILE A 112 -73.93 90.40 71.76
CA ILE A 112 -74.42 89.82 70.50
C ILE A 112 -73.57 90.33 69.34
N GLN A 113 -73.30 91.63 69.27
CA GLN A 113 -72.42 92.21 68.24
C GLN A 113 -70.99 91.65 68.33
N GLN A 114 -70.46 91.47 69.54
CA GLN A 114 -69.16 90.81 69.74
C GLN A 114 -69.20 89.36 69.24
N LEU A 115 -70.22 88.58 69.60
CA LEU A 115 -70.35 87.19 69.13
C LEU A 115 -70.56 87.09 67.62
N GLU A 116 -71.32 88.00 67.01
CA GLU A 116 -71.49 88.08 65.56
C GLU A 116 -70.18 88.45 64.86
N SER A 117 -69.41 89.39 65.42
CA SER A 117 -68.09 89.74 64.90
C SER A 117 -67.11 88.56 64.97
N LEU A 118 -67.15 87.79 66.06
CA LEU A 118 -66.29 86.64 66.28
C LEU A 118 -66.72 85.44 65.41
N LEU A 119 -68.03 85.28 65.19
CA LEU A 119 -68.59 84.26 64.28
C LEU A 119 -68.22 84.57 62.82
N THR A 120 -68.30 85.83 62.39
CA THR A 120 -67.89 86.23 61.04
C THR A 120 -66.38 86.08 60.83
N GLU A 121 -65.56 86.39 61.84
CA GLU A 121 -64.12 86.13 61.82
C GLU A 121 -63.82 84.63 61.74
N LYS A 122 -64.46 83.81 62.57
CA LYS A 122 -64.30 82.34 62.54
C LYS A 122 -64.78 81.71 61.23
N ASN A 123 -65.85 82.23 60.64
CA ASN A 123 -66.32 81.78 59.33
C ASN A 123 -65.31 82.13 58.23
N LYS A 124 -64.74 83.34 58.25
CA LYS A 124 -63.65 83.71 57.33
C LYS A 124 -62.40 82.84 57.53
N GLU A 125 -62.02 82.54 58.76
CA GLU A 125 -60.91 81.61 59.04
C GLU A 125 -61.21 80.21 58.48
N ASN A 126 -62.42 79.69 58.69
CA ASN A 126 -62.84 78.39 58.17
C ASN A 126 -62.85 78.36 56.64
N GLU A 127 -63.32 79.41 55.97
CA GLU A 127 -63.26 79.55 54.51
C GLU A 127 -61.80 79.56 54.02
N GLN A 128 -60.91 80.32 54.67
CA GLN A 128 -59.48 80.33 54.32
C GLN A 128 -58.80 78.98 54.55
N ILE A 129 -59.18 78.25 55.60
CA ILE A 129 -58.68 76.89 55.85
C ILE A 129 -59.20 75.94 54.77
N ALA A 130 -60.48 76.01 54.41
CA ALA A 130 -61.06 75.21 53.35
C ALA A 130 -60.34 75.45 52.01
N GLU A 131 -60.13 76.71 51.62
CA GLU A 131 -59.38 77.06 50.41
C GLU A 131 -57.93 76.53 50.44
N LYS A 132 -57.24 76.62 51.59
CA LYS A 132 -55.88 76.07 51.74
C LYS A 132 -55.86 74.56 51.63
N LEU A 133 -56.84 73.87 52.21
CA LEU A 133 -56.97 72.42 52.11
C LEU A 133 -57.26 71.99 50.68
N GLU A 134 -58.16 72.68 49.98
CA GLU A 134 -58.45 72.41 48.57
C GLU A 134 -57.21 72.58 47.69
N ARG A 135 -56.43 73.66 47.88
CA ARG A 135 -55.17 73.86 47.16
C ARG A 135 -54.14 72.78 47.45
N LEU A 136 -53.98 72.38 48.71
CA LEU A 136 -53.05 71.32 49.10
C LEU A 136 -53.45 69.96 48.49
N VAL A 137 -54.74 69.62 48.55
CA VAL A 137 -55.25 68.39 47.93
C VAL A 137 -55.06 68.40 46.42
N ALA A 138 -55.33 69.54 45.75
CA ALA A 138 -55.10 69.68 44.32
C ALA A 138 -53.62 69.52 43.94
N GLU A 139 -52.71 70.18 44.69
CA GLU A 139 -51.27 70.02 44.47
C GLU A 139 -50.79 68.58 44.71
N ASP A 140 -51.28 67.91 45.74
CA ASP A 140 -50.86 66.53 46.06
C ASP A 140 -51.41 65.52 45.04
N LEU A 141 -52.64 65.74 44.53
CA LEU A 141 -53.19 64.94 43.43
C LEU A 141 -52.38 65.13 42.15
N GLU A 142 -52.01 66.37 41.80
CA GLU A 142 -51.19 66.65 40.62
C GLU A 142 -49.78 66.04 40.76
N LYS A 143 -49.15 66.15 41.94
CA LYS A 143 -47.86 65.49 42.22
C LYS A 143 -47.97 63.96 42.12
N LEU A 144 -49.06 63.39 42.62
CA LEU A 144 -49.31 61.95 42.55
C LEU A 144 -49.46 61.51 41.08
N GLU A 145 -50.27 62.21 40.30
CA GLU A 145 -50.49 61.92 38.86
C GLU A 145 -49.18 62.04 38.06
N ASN A 146 -48.38 63.07 38.33
CA ASN A 146 -47.03 63.22 37.75
C ASN A 146 -46.07 62.08 38.16
N SER A 147 -46.15 61.60 39.40
CA SER A 147 -45.33 60.48 39.85
C SER A 147 -45.77 59.15 39.24
N GLU A 148 -47.08 58.94 39.05
CA GLU A 148 -47.65 57.76 38.42
C GLU A 148 -47.33 57.69 36.93
N SER A 149 -47.45 58.81 36.21
CA SER A 149 -47.05 58.89 34.80
C SER A 149 -45.57 58.58 34.62
N LYS A 150 -44.69 59.17 35.44
CA LYS A 150 -43.25 58.87 35.42
C LYS A 150 -42.95 57.41 35.76
N ARG A 151 -43.71 56.81 36.68
CA ARG A 151 -43.59 55.39 37.00
C ARG A 151 -43.98 54.50 35.83
N ARG A 152 -45.08 54.81 35.12
CA ARG A 152 -45.49 54.09 33.91
C ARG A 152 -44.43 54.17 32.81
N GLU A 153 -43.85 55.34 32.57
CA GLU A 153 -42.75 55.49 31.61
C GLU A 153 -41.52 54.64 31.97
N LEU A 154 -41.19 54.53 33.26
CA LEU A 154 -40.10 53.68 33.74
C LEU A 154 -40.42 52.19 33.58
N GLU A 155 -41.65 51.78 33.89
CA GLU A 155 -42.11 50.39 33.70
C GLU A 155 -42.08 49.99 32.21
N GLU A 156 -42.49 50.86 31.29
CA GLU A 156 -42.38 50.63 29.85
C GLU A 156 -40.91 50.49 29.41
N LYS A 157 -40.01 51.35 29.90
CA LYS A 157 -38.57 51.24 29.60
C LYS A 157 -37.96 49.96 30.15
N ILE A 158 -38.37 49.51 31.34
CA ILE A 158 -37.93 48.23 31.91
C ILE A 158 -38.36 47.08 31.01
N GLN A 159 -39.62 47.04 30.57
CA GLN A 159 -40.12 46.00 29.66
C GLN A 159 -39.36 46.00 28.32
N GLN A 160 -39.06 47.17 27.76
CA GLN A 160 -38.25 47.28 26.54
C GLN A 160 -36.83 46.73 26.75
N LEU A 161 -36.19 47.07 27.86
CA LEU A 161 -34.86 46.59 28.21
C LEU A 161 -34.84 45.06 28.43
N GLU A 162 -35.85 44.52 29.12
CA GLU A 162 -36.02 43.07 29.29
C GLU A 162 -36.18 42.35 27.95
N GLY A 163 -36.97 42.91 27.03
CA GLY A 163 -37.11 42.40 25.66
C GLY A 163 -35.77 42.34 24.90
N LEU A 164 -35.00 43.44 24.94
CA LEU A 164 -33.66 43.49 24.33
C LEU A 164 -32.68 42.51 24.98
N LEU A 165 -32.76 42.31 26.29
CA LEU A 165 -31.91 41.37 27.03
C LEU A 165 -32.23 39.93 26.64
N ALA A 166 -33.51 39.59 26.49
CA ALA A 166 -33.96 38.29 26.00
C ALA A 166 -33.52 38.04 24.55
N GLU A 167 -33.57 39.06 23.69
CA GLU A 167 -33.09 38.97 22.30
C GLU A 167 -31.57 38.74 22.24
N LYS A 168 -30.80 39.48 23.06
CA LYS A 168 -29.34 39.27 23.17
C LYS A 168 -28.98 37.89 23.72
N ALA A 169 -29.76 37.37 24.66
CA ALA A 169 -29.57 36.01 25.17
C ALA A 169 -29.80 34.96 24.07
N ARG A 170 -30.83 35.13 23.22
CA ARG A 170 -31.10 34.27 22.07
C ARG A 170 -29.99 34.35 21.00
N GLU A 171 -29.51 35.56 20.69
CA GLU A 171 -28.37 35.73 19.78
C GLU A 171 -27.12 35.00 20.28
N ASN A 172 -26.80 35.12 21.57
CA ASN A 172 -25.65 34.45 22.17
C ASN A 172 -25.78 32.92 22.12
N GLN A 173 -26.97 32.36 22.34
CA GLN A 173 -27.24 30.93 22.16
C GLN A 173 -27.01 30.50 20.71
N LEU A 174 -27.52 31.26 19.74
CA LEU A 174 -27.33 30.98 18.31
C LEU A 174 -25.85 31.04 17.90
N ILE A 175 -25.09 32.01 18.43
CA ILE A 175 -23.65 32.11 18.21
C ILE A 175 -22.93 30.88 18.77
N ALA A 176 -23.25 30.47 20.00
CA ALA A 176 -22.66 29.28 20.61
C ALA A 176 -22.95 28.01 19.79
N GLU A 177 -24.18 27.84 19.30
CA GLU A 177 -24.52 26.73 18.39
C GLU A 177 -23.73 26.76 17.09
N LYS A 178 -23.58 27.94 16.47
CA LYS A 178 -22.80 28.11 15.24
C LYS A 178 -21.32 27.78 15.46
N LEU A 179 -20.74 28.21 16.58
CA LEU A 179 -19.36 27.90 16.95
C LEU A 179 -19.15 26.40 17.17
N ASN A 180 -20.09 25.73 17.85
CA ASN A 180 -20.04 24.28 18.03
C ASN A 180 -20.13 23.53 16.69
N LYS A 181 -21.01 23.97 15.78
CA LYS A 181 -21.10 23.40 14.42
C LYS A 181 -19.82 23.61 13.63
N LEU A 182 -19.20 24.79 13.75
CA LEU A 182 -17.93 25.11 13.08
C LEU A 182 -16.81 24.19 13.60
N ALA A 183 -16.67 24.05 14.91
CA ALA A 183 -15.68 23.17 15.52
C ALA A 183 -15.86 21.70 15.10
N ALA A 184 -17.11 21.22 15.00
CA ALA A 184 -17.41 19.88 14.50
C ALA A 184 -17.02 19.72 13.01
N SER A 185 -17.26 20.73 12.18
CA SER A 185 -16.84 20.74 10.78
C SER A 185 -15.33 20.75 10.61
N ASP A 186 -14.60 21.54 11.42
CA ASP A 186 -13.14 21.57 11.40
C ASP A 186 -12.53 20.22 11.81
N SER A 187 -13.11 19.57 12.83
CA SER A 187 -12.74 18.22 13.24
C SER A 187 -12.91 17.21 12.10
N LYS A 188 -14.07 17.23 11.40
CA LYS A 188 -14.33 16.38 10.24
C LYS A 188 -13.35 16.65 9.10
N ARG A 189 -13.04 17.92 8.83
CA ARG A 189 -12.07 18.31 7.80
C ARG A 189 -10.69 17.75 8.10
N ALA A 190 -10.23 17.84 9.34
CA ALA A 190 -8.95 17.27 9.75
C ALA A 190 -8.90 15.74 9.59
N GLU A 191 -10.01 15.04 9.86
CA GLU A 191 -10.11 13.59 9.63
C GLU A 191 -10.05 13.24 8.13
N ILE A 192 -10.76 14.00 7.28
CA ILE A 192 -10.72 13.83 5.82
C ILE A 192 -9.30 14.08 5.30
N GLU A 193 -8.62 15.15 5.73
CA GLU A 193 -7.24 15.43 5.31
C GLU A 193 -6.27 14.31 5.69
N LYS A 194 -6.44 13.69 6.88
CA LYS A 194 -5.66 12.51 7.27
C LYS A 194 -5.93 11.32 6.33
N LYS A 195 -7.20 11.05 6.01
CA LYS A 195 -7.59 9.98 5.07
C LYS A 195 -7.05 10.22 3.67
N VAL A 196 -7.09 11.45 3.18
CA VAL A 196 -6.52 11.84 1.87
C VAL A 196 -5.02 11.57 1.84
N LYS A 197 -4.26 12.02 2.85
CA LYS A 197 -2.82 11.74 2.93
C LYS A 197 -2.49 10.25 2.97
N GLN A 198 -3.31 9.45 3.67
CA GLN A 198 -3.15 7.99 3.67
C GLN A 198 -3.42 7.38 2.29
N MET A 199 -4.45 7.83 1.59
CA MET A 199 -4.75 7.37 0.23
C MET A 199 -3.68 7.78 -0.77
N GLU A 200 -3.14 9.00 -0.69
CA GLU A 200 -2.02 9.45 -1.53
C GLU A 200 -0.78 8.60 -1.33
N LYS A 201 -0.46 8.25 -0.07
CA LYS A 201 0.66 7.35 0.24
C LYS A 201 0.47 5.96 -0.35
N LEU A 202 -0.71 5.36 -0.17
CA LEU A 202 -1.04 4.05 -0.74
C LEU A 202 -0.99 4.07 -2.28
N LEU A 203 -1.45 5.16 -2.90
CA LEU A 203 -1.38 5.33 -4.35
C LEU A 203 0.07 5.39 -4.83
N ALA A 204 0.94 6.12 -4.14
CA ALA A 204 2.36 6.18 -4.44
C ALA A 204 3.02 4.79 -4.32
N GLU A 205 2.77 4.07 -3.23
CA GLU A 205 3.28 2.70 -3.01
C GLU A 205 2.81 1.75 -4.13
N LYS A 206 1.54 1.82 -4.52
CA LYS A 206 0.99 0.99 -5.61
C LYS A 206 1.57 1.35 -6.98
N ASN A 207 1.82 2.64 -7.24
CA ASN A 207 2.48 3.07 -8.47
C ASN A 207 3.92 2.57 -8.56
N GLU A 208 4.68 2.62 -7.46
CA GLU A 208 6.02 2.04 -7.40
C GLU A 208 6.01 0.52 -7.61
N GLU A 209 5.07 -0.19 -6.99
CA GLU A 209 4.89 -1.64 -7.17
C GLU A 209 4.57 -1.98 -8.64
N ASN A 210 3.64 -1.25 -9.26
CA ASN A 210 3.31 -1.41 -10.68
C ASN A 210 4.51 -1.15 -11.59
N GLN A 211 5.32 -0.12 -11.31
CA GLN A 211 6.53 0.15 -12.09
C GLN A 211 7.53 -1.01 -11.99
N ARG A 212 7.76 -1.55 -10.78
CA ARG A 212 8.62 -2.74 -10.58
C ARG A 212 8.10 -3.96 -11.33
N LEU A 213 6.77 -4.15 -11.37
CA LEU A 213 6.15 -5.25 -12.13
C LEU A 213 6.34 -5.06 -13.64
N LEU A 214 6.19 -3.85 -14.16
CA LEU A 214 6.44 -3.53 -15.57
C LEU A 214 7.89 -3.78 -15.96
N ASP A 215 8.85 -3.35 -15.14
CA ASP A 215 10.28 -3.59 -15.39
C ASP A 215 10.60 -5.09 -15.38
N ASN A 216 10.03 -5.84 -14.43
CA ASN A 216 10.16 -7.30 -14.40
C ASN A 216 9.56 -7.99 -15.63
N LEU A 217 8.39 -7.53 -16.10
CA LEU A 217 7.78 -8.05 -17.32
C LEU A 217 8.65 -7.76 -18.55
N ALA A 218 9.18 -6.53 -18.67
CA ALA A 218 10.08 -6.17 -19.75
C ALA A 218 11.34 -7.06 -19.77
N ASN A 219 11.93 -7.33 -18.60
CA ASN A 219 13.07 -8.23 -18.46
C ASN A 219 12.72 -9.67 -18.88
N LYS A 220 11.54 -10.17 -18.48
CA LYS A 220 11.06 -11.50 -18.88
C LYS A 220 10.82 -11.60 -20.38
N ILE A 221 10.23 -10.59 -21.00
CA ILE A 221 10.02 -10.52 -22.46
C ILE A 221 11.38 -10.57 -23.18
N ALA A 222 12.36 -9.77 -22.73
CA ALA A 222 13.69 -9.78 -23.31
C ALA A 222 14.38 -11.15 -23.16
N ALA A 223 14.19 -11.85 -22.04
CA ALA A 223 14.70 -13.20 -21.83
C ALA A 223 14.04 -14.22 -22.78
N VAL A 224 12.72 -14.14 -22.97
CA VAL A 224 11.99 -14.99 -23.93
C VAL A 224 12.52 -14.78 -25.34
N SER A 225 12.68 -13.54 -25.79
CA SER A 225 13.24 -13.27 -27.14
C SER A 225 14.66 -13.80 -27.32
N ARG A 226 15.49 -13.83 -26.26
CA ARG A 226 16.82 -14.47 -26.32
C ARG A 226 16.71 -15.99 -26.45
N LEU A 227 15.82 -16.62 -25.69
CA LEU A 227 15.58 -18.06 -25.76
C LEU A 227 15.02 -18.48 -27.12
N GLU A 228 14.12 -17.68 -27.70
CA GLU A 228 13.60 -17.92 -29.06
C GLU A 228 14.70 -17.91 -30.11
N LYS A 229 15.64 -16.95 -30.02
CA LYS A 229 16.82 -16.91 -30.90
C LYS A 229 17.73 -18.11 -30.70
N GLN A 230 17.98 -18.50 -29.44
CA GLN A 230 18.79 -19.70 -29.16
C GLN A 230 18.14 -20.97 -29.71
N LEU A 231 16.81 -21.11 -29.56
CA LEU A 231 16.07 -22.24 -30.09
C LEU A 231 16.09 -22.27 -31.63
N ALA A 232 15.99 -21.12 -32.29
CA ALA A 232 16.10 -21.02 -33.75
C ALA A 232 17.50 -21.47 -34.23
N ASN A 233 18.56 -20.99 -33.59
CA ASN A 233 19.93 -21.39 -33.91
C ASN A 233 20.14 -22.90 -33.68
N GLN A 234 19.67 -23.45 -32.56
CA GLN A 234 19.76 -24.88 -32.30
C GLN A 234 19.02 -25.71 -33.34
N LYS A 235 17.85 -25.26 -33.81
CA LYS A 235 17.13 -25.93 -34.89
C LYS A 235 17.94 -25.94 -36.19
N GLU A 236 18.55 -24.82 -36.55
CA GLU A 236 19.43 -24.73 -37.72
C GLU A 236 20.66 -25.64 -37.58
N GLU A 237 21.30 -25.68 -36.42
CA GLU A 237 22.39 -26.60 -36.10
C GLU A 237 21.95 -28.08 -36.22
N THR A 238 20.77 -28.42 -35.70
CA THR A 238 20.26 -29.80 -35.82
C THR A 238 19.95 -30.17 -37.27
N GLU A 239 19.41 -29.25 -38.07
CA GLU A 239 19.10 -29.50 -39.48
C GLU A 239 20.37 -29.64 -40.32
N THR A 240 21.38 -28.81 -40.07
CA THR A 240 22.69 -28.93 -40.73
C THR A 240 23.37 -30.26 -40.35
N LEU A 241 23.36 -30.64 -39.07
CA LEU A 241 23.89 -31.94 -38.62
C LEU A 241 23.15 -33.11 -39.28
N LYS A 242 21.82 -33.07 -39.35
CA LYS A 242 21.00 -34.09 -40.01
C LYS A 242 21.38 -34.23 -41.49
N ASN A 243 21.45 -33.12 -42.22
CA ASN A 243 21.86 -33.11 -43.63
C ASN A 243 23.28 -33.68 -43.83
N THR A 244 24.23 -33.35 -42.95
CA THR A 244 25.58 -33.92 -43.01
C THR A 244 25.59 -35.42 -42.75
N TRP A 245 24.76 -35.91 -41.82
CA TRP A 245 24.61 -37.33 -41.53
C TRP A 245 24.00 -38.09 -42.70
N GLU A 246 22.94 -37.54 -43.31
CA GLU A 246 22.30 -38.13 -44.49
C GLU A 246 23.27 -38.20 -45.68
N LYS A 247 24.04 -37.13 -45.94
CA LYS A 247 25.10 -37.14 -46.95
C LYS A 247 26.14 -38.21 -46.66
N ARG A 248 26.56 -38.35 -45.39
CA ARG A 248 27.56 -39.35 -45.00
C ARG A 248 27.04 -40.78 -45.14
N GLN A 249 25.77 -41.02 -44.84
CA GLN A 249 25.11 -42.30 -45.08
C GLN A 249 25.11 -42.65 -46.56
N LEU A 250 24.78 -41.69 -47.44
CA LEU A 250 24.83 -41.90 -48.88
C LEU A 250 26.25 -42.25 -49.35
N GLU A 251 27.26 -41.47 -48.97
CA GLU A 251 28.67 -41.73 -49.31
C GLU A 251 29.13 -43.13 -48.85
N LEU A 252 28.71 -43.57 -47.66
CA LEU A 252 29.03 -44.91 -47.16
C LEU A 252 28.31 -45.99 -47.97
N SER A 253 27.05 -45.79 -48.32
CA SER A 253 26.29 -46.74 -49.15
C SER A 253 26.92 -46.92 -50.53
N GLU A 254 27.36 -45.83 -51.17
CA GLU A 254 28.06 -45.85 -52.46
C GLU A 254 29.40 -46.58 -52.37
N LYS A 255 30.17 -46.35 -51.30
CA LYS A 255 31.43 -47.07 -51.07
C LYS A 255 31.21 -48.56 -50.85
N ILE A 256 30.19 -48.95 -50.08
CA ILE A 256 29.84 -50.35 -49.87
C ILE A 256 29.49 -51.01 -51.21
N ALA A 257 28.67 -50.36 -52.04
CA ALA A 257 28.30 -50.88 -53.36
C ALA A 257 29.54 -51.04 -54.27
N SER A 258 30.47 -50.09 -54.26
CA SER A 258 31.74 -50.19 -55.00
C SER A 258 32.58 -51.38 -54.52
N ILE A 259 32.76 -51.54 -53.21
CA ILE A 259 33.52 -52.65 -52.62
C ILE A 259 32.88 -54.00 -52.97
N GLN A 260 31.55 -54.09 -52.93
CA GLN A 260 30.83 -55.30 -53.32
C GLN A 260 31.11 -55.67 -54.78
N LYS A 261 31.05 -54.69 -55.69
CA LYS A 261 31.37 -54.91 -57.10
C LYS A 261 32.83 -55.37 -57.31
N ASP A 262 33.76 -54.75 -56.60
CA ASP A 262 35.18 -55.15 -56.67
C ASP A 262 35.39 -56.56 -56.14
N ASN A 263 34.73 -56.93 -55.04
CA ASN A 263 34.76 -58.29 -54.50
C ASN A 263 34.18 -59.31 -55.48
N GLU A 264 33.07 -59.01 -56.15
CA GLU A 264 32.51 -59.89 -57.19
C GLU A 264 33.49 -60.12 -58.34
N ASN A 265 34.21 -59.07 -58.76
CA ASN A 265 35.24 -59.18 -59.80
C ASN A 265 36.43 -60.03 -59.32
N LEU A 266 36.89 -59.82 -58.08
CA LEU A 266 37.95 -60.62 -57.48
C LEU A 266 37.55 -62.10 -57.38
N ILE A 267 36.30 -62.41 -57.01
CA ILE A 267 35.79 -63.79 -56.98
C ILE A 267 35.83 -64.41 -58.38
N LYS A 268 35.45 -63.67 -59.43
CA LYS A 268 35.52 -64.15 -60.82
C LYS A 268 36.96 -64.41 -61.27
N GLU A 269 37.89 -63.52 -60.93
CA GLU A 269 39.31 -63.70 -61.24
C GLU A 269 39.93 -64.88 -60.48
N LEU A 270 39.58 -65.07 -59.20
CA LEU A 270 40.01 -66.25 -58.43
C LEU A 270 39.51 -67.55 -59.06
N ALA A 271 38.25 -67.60 -59.51
CA ALA A 271 37.71 -68.76 -60.21
C ALA A 271 38.45 -69.01 -61.53
N ARG A 272 38.81 -67.95 -62.26
CA ARG A 272 39.61 -68.05 -63.50
C ARG A 272 41.01 -68.58 -63.23
N ILE A 273 41.70 -68.08 -62.20
CA ILE A 273 43.03 -68.56 -61.80
C ILE A 273 42.95 -70.05 -61.45
N LYS A 274 41.97 -70.46 -60.65
CA LYS A 274 41.77 -71.87 -60.30
C LYS A 274 41.59 -72.76 -61.54
N ASN A 275 40.78 -72.34 -62.51
CA ASN A 275 40.63 -73.07 -63.77
C ASN A 275 41.95 -73.15 -64.56
N LEU A 276 42.72 -72.06 -64.59
CA LEU A 276 44.03 -72.04 -65.25
C LEU A 276 45.03 -72.96 -64.54
N GLU A 277 45.03 -73.01 -63.21
CA GLU A 277 45.83 -73.95 -62.42
C GLU A 277 45.47 -75.40 -62.74
N GLU A 278 44.17 -75.73 -62.78
CA GLU A 278 43.70 -77.07 -63.18
C GLU A 278 44.19 -77.44 -64.59
N VAL A 279 44.05 -76.53 -65.57
CA VAL A 279 44.57 -76.75 -66.94
C VAL A 279 46.09 -76.92 -66.95
N ALA A 280 46.82 -76.10 -66.19
CA ALA A 280 48.28 -76.19 -66.11
C ALA A 280 48.73 -77.53 -65.51
N THR A 281 48.04 -78.03 -64.48
CA THR A 281 48.33 -79.35 -63.90
C THR A 281 48.08 -80.48 -64.90
N GLU A 282 47.00 -80.41 -65.68
CA GLU A 282 46.70 -81.43 -66.69
C GLU A 282 47.73 -81.41 -67.82
N LYS A 283 48.12 -80.22 -68.30
CA LYS A 283 49.19 -80.06 -69.28
C LYS A 283 50.53 -80.56 -68.77
N THR A 284 50.83 -80.35 -67.49
CA THR A 284 52.04 -80.88 -66.86
C THR A 284 52.04 -82.42 -66.88
N LYS A 285 50.91 -83.07 -66.55
CA LYS A 285 50.78 -84.53 -66.66
C LYS A 285 50.92 -85.03 -68.10
N GLU A 286 50.35 -84.31 -69.07
CA GLU A 286 50.47 -84.64 -70.50
C GLU A 286 51.92 -84.57 -70.97
N VAL A 287 52.65 -83.51 -70.59
CA VAL A 287 54.09 -83.37 -70.85
C VAL A 287 54.87 -84.53 -70.24
N SER A 288 54.61 -84.91 -68.98
CA SER A 288 55.26 -86.07 -68.36
C SER A 288 54.98 -87.39 -69.11
N LYS A 289 53.75 -87.60 -69.60
CA LYS A 289 53.41 -88.78 -70.43
C LYS A 289 54.18 -88.76 -71.75
N LEU A 290 54.26 -87.61 -72.43
CA LEU A 290 55.01 -87.46 -73.66
C LEU A 290 56.51 -87.69 -73.44
N GLN A 291 57.08 -87.19 -72.35
CA GLN A 291 58.48 -87.43 -71.97
C GLN A 291 58.77 -88.93 -71.77
N LEU A 292 57.88 -89.65 -71.07
CA LEU A 292 58.00 -91.11 -70.93
C LEU A 292 57.94 -91.81 -72.28
N LYS A 293 57.07 -91.34 -73.19
CA LYS A 293 56.95 -91.94 -74.52
C LYS A 293 58.17 -91.68 -75.40
N ILE A 294 58.75 -90.47 -75.32
CA ILE A 294 60.01 -90.13 -75.99
C ILE A 294 61.13 -91.04 -75.47
N ALA A 295 61.25 -91.22 -74.15
CA ALA A 295 62.25 -92.11 -73.57
C ALA A 295 62.13 -93.58 -74.04
N ASP A 296 60.90 -94.12 -74.13
CA ASP A 296 60.63 -95.46 -74.71
C ASP A 296 61.05 -95.53 -76.18
N LEU A 297 60.71 -94.51 -76.99
CA LEU A 297 61.09 -94.46 -78.40
C LEU A 297 62.61 -94.35 -78.59
N GLU A 298 63.29 -93.51 -77.80
CA GLU A 298 64.75 -93.38 -77.82
C GLU A 298 65.44 -94.70 -77.44
N SER A 299 64.94 -95.40 -76.43
CA SER A 299 65.47 -96.72 -76.03
C SER A 299 65.31 -97.76 -77.14
N ARG A 300 64.14 -97.83 -77.78
CA ARG A 300 63.91 -98.72 -78.94
C ARG A 300 64.80 -98.35 -80.12
N ASN A 301 65.03 -97.06 -80.35
CA ASN A 301 65.89 -96.61 -81.44
C ASN A 301 67.35 -97.01 -81.19
N ARG A 302 67.84 -96.86 -79.95
CA ARG A 302 69.18 -97.37 -79.56
C ARG A 302 69.32 -98.87 -79.78
N GLN A 303 68.30 -99.65 -79.39
CA GLN A 303 68.31 -101.10 -79.61
C GLN A 303 68.38 -101.42 -81.11
N LYS A 304 67.60 -100.72 -81.96
CA LYS A 304 67.67 -100.89 -83.42
C LYS A 304 69.03 -100.49 -83.99
N GLU A 305 69.65 -99.42 -83.49
CA GLU A 305 71.00 -99.02 -83.89
C GLU A 305 72.04 -100.08 -83.51
N GLU A 306 71.92 -100.71 -82.33
CA GLU A 306 72.77 -101.83 -81.91
C GLU A 306 72.57 -103.07 -82.79
N GLU A 307 71.32 -103.44 -83.07
CA GLU A 307 70.98 -104.52 -84.02
C GLU A 307 71.57 -104.24 -85.41
N GLN A 308 71.43 -103.00 -85.90
CA GLN A 308 72.00 -102.58 -87.17
C GLN A 308 73.53 -102.68 -87.19
N LYS A 309 74.22 -102.22 -86.13
CA LYS A 309 75.68 -102.39 -85.99
C LYS A 309 76.07 -103.87 -85.97
N GLY A 310 75.30 -104.71 -85.27
CA GLY A 310 75.49 -106.16 -85.25
C GLY A 310 75.39 -106.79 -86.66
N LEU A 311 74.37 -106.41 -87.42
CA LEU A 311 74.20 -106.84 -88.81
C LEU A 311 75.35 -106.36 -89.71
N ILE A 312 75.80 -105.11 -89.58
CA ILE A 312 76.95 -104.57 -90.34
C ILE A 312 78.21 -105.39 -90.04
N ASN A 313 78.49 -105.70 -88.77
CA ASN A 313 79.64 -106.54 -88.40
C ASN A 313 79.54 -107.95 -89.01
N MET A 314 78.34 -108.53 -89.04
CA MET A 314 78.09 -109.82 -89.67
C MET A 314 78.36 -109.76 -91.18
N ILE A 315 77.87 -108.74 -91.87
CA ILE A 315 78.14 -108.49 -93.30
C ILE A 315 79.65 -108.40 -93.55
N ASN A 316 80.36 -107.56 -92.80
CA ASN A 316 81.82 -107.42 -92.93
C ASN A 316 82.56 -108.74 -92.72
N ASN A 317 82.10 -109.60 -91.80
CA ASN A 317 82.70 -110.92 -91.59
C ASN A 317 82.43 -111.85 -92.78
N LEU A 318 81.20 -111.87 -93.29
CA LEU A 318 80.83 -112.62 -94.49
C LEU A 318 81.61 -112.14 -95.71
N GLU A 319 81.84 -110.84 -95.86
CA GLU A 319 82.69 -110.28 -96.91
C GLU A 319 84.13 -110.75 -96.80
N ARG A 320 84.72 -110.75 -95.60
CA ARG A 320 86.06 -111.33 -95.38
C ARG A 320 86.12 -112.82 -95.69
N GLN A 321 85.09 -113.58 -95.32
CA GLN A 321 84.99 -115.00 -95.67
C GLN A 321 84.92 -115.19 -97.19
N LYS A 322 84.10 -114.37 -97.87
CA LYS A 322 83.99 -114.35 -99.33
C LYS A 322 85.34 -114.04 -99.98
N GLU A 323 86.04 -113.00 -99.56
CA GLU A 323 87.38 -112.66 -100.09
C GLU A 323 88.41 -113.78 -99.85
N SER A 324 88.33 -114.47 -98.71
CA SER A 324 89.20 -115.62 -98.41
C SER A 324 88.94 -116.78 -99.37
N LEU A 325 87.65 -117.07 -99.62
CA LEU A 325 87.25 -118.08 -100.59
C LEU A 325 87.65 -117.68 -102.02
N GLU A 326 87.46 -116.42 -102.42
CA GLU A 326 87.90 -115.90 -103.71
C GLU A 326 89.42 -116.06 -103.90
N ARG A 327 90.23 -115.71 -102.89
CA ARG A 327 91.68 -115.96 -102.90
C ARG A 327 92.02 -117.43 -103.07
N LYS A 328 91.25 -118.32 -102.41
CA LYS A 328 91.43 -119.77 -102.52
C LYS A 328 91.12 -120.27 -103.93
N ILE A 329 90.02 -119.80 -104.54
CA ILE A 329 89.63 -120.10 -105.92
C ILE A 329 90.71 -119.64 -106.92
N VAL A 330 91.27 -118.44 -106.74
CA VAL A 330 92.37 -117.94 -107.58
C VAL A 330 93.60 -118.84 -107.46
N LYS A 331 93.96 -119.21 -106.22
CA LYS A 331 95.09 -120.12 -105.98
C LYS A 331 94.87 -121.49 -106.61
N ASP A 332 93.67 -122.05 -106.47
CA ASP A 332 93.30 -123.34 -107.06
C ASP A 332 93.29 -123.26 -108.60
N SER A 333 92.86 -122.13 -109.19
CA SER A 333 92.95 -121.89 -110.64
C SER A 333 94.40 -121.83 -111.12
N TYR A 334 95.31 -121.23 -110.36
CA TYR A 334 96.74 -121.18 -110.68
C TYR A 334 97.37 -122.58 -110.63
N LEU A 335 97.03 -123.37 -109.61
CA LEU A 335 97.42 -124.78 -109.49
C LEU A 335 96.87 -125.65 -110.63
N LEU A 336 95.64 -125.39 -111.08
CA LEU A 336 95.04 -126.04 -112.25
C LEU A 336 95.81 -125.68 -113.52
N ALA A 337 96.09 -124.41 -113.76
CA ALA A 337 96.86 -123.95 -114.91
C ALA A 337 98.29 -124.56 -114.93
N GLU A 338 98.94 -124.67 -113.77
CA GLU A 338 100.24 -125.33 -113.63
C GLU A 338 100.17 -126.83 -113.97
N LYS A 339 99.12 -127.53 -113.50
CA LYS A 339 98.88 -128.93 -113.86
C LYS A 339 98.57 -129.11 -115.34
N GLU A 340 97.82 -128.21 -115.96
CA GLU A 340 97.54 -128.23 -117.40
C GLU A 340 98.81 -128.00 -118.24
N ALA A 341 99.70 -127.10 -117.79
CA ALA A 341 101.01 -126.89 -118.41
C ALA A 341 101.90 -128.14 -118.31
N TYR A 342 101.92 -128.80 -117.14
CA TYR A 342 102.64 -130.06 -116.94
C TYR A 342 102.11 -131.18 -117.84
N ILE A 343 100.78 -131.32 -117.98
CA ILE A 343 100.15 -132.28 -118.89
C ILE A 343 100.53 -131.99 -120.35
N SER A 344 100.53 -130.71 -120.75
CA SER A 344 100.96 -130.31 -122.10
C SER A 344 102.43 -130.66 -122.36
N GLN A 345 103.29 -130.47 -121.37
CA GLN A 345 104.69 -130.87 -121.44
C GLN A 345 104.84 -132.39 -121.59
N GLN A 346 104.08 -133.18 -120.83
CA GLN A 346 104.08 -134.65 -120.99
C GLN A 346 103.59 -135.09 -122.37
N LYS A 347 102.56 -134.44 -122.93
CA LYS A 347 102.10 -134.70 -124.30
C LYS A 347 103.21 -134.51 -125.32
N ASN A 348 103.95 -133.42 -125.25
CA ASN A 348 105.08 -133.16 -126.16
C ASN A 348 106.19 -134.21 -126.04
N ILE A 349 106.48 -134.68 -124.82
CA ILE A 349 107.46 -135.77 -124.59
C ILE A 349 106.96 -137.07 -125.23
N ILE A 350 105.69 -137.41 -125.05
CA ILE A 350 105.08 -138.60 -125.65
C ILE A 350 105.14 -138.53 -127.18
N GLU A 351 104.80 -137.39 -127.79
CA GLU A 351 104.93 -137.19 -129.24
C GLU A 351 106.39 -137.34 -129.73
N GLY A 352 107.36 -136.83 -128.96
CA GLY A 352 108.78 -137.00 -129.24
C GLY A 352 109.23 -138.46 -129.18
N LEU A 353 108.75 -139.21 -128.18
CA LEU A 353 109.01 -140.64 -128.05
C LEU A 353 108.34 -141.45 -129.16
N GLN A 354 107.12 -141.09 -129.56
CA GLN A 354 106.41 -141.74 -130.68
C GLN A 354 107.16 -141.54 -132.01
N LYS A 355 107.68 -140.34 -132.28
CA LYS A 355 108.54 -140.10 -133.46
C LYS A 355 109.82 -140.94 -133.42
N ARG A 356 110.46 -141.05 -132.25
CA ARG A 356 111.66 -141.87 -132.05
C ARG A 356 111.38 -143.36 -132.28
N ILE A 357 110.22 -143.86 -131.83
CA ILE A 357 109.77 -145.22 -132.09
C ILE A 357 109.57 -145.44 -133.59
N ALA A 358 108.89 -144.51 -134.29
CA ALA A 358 108.71 -144.59 -135.74
C ALA A 358 110.05 -144.58 -136.52
N GLU A 359 111.02 -143.77 -136.08
CA GLU A 359 112.38 -143.79 -136.63
C GLU A 359 113.07 -145.14 -136.39
N LEU A 360 112.99 -145.67 -135.17
CA LEU A 360 113.56 -146.96 -134.80
C LEU A 360 112.92 -148.10 -135.60
N GLU A 361 111.60 -148.10 -135.77
CA GLU A 361 110.87 -149.06 -136.62
C GLU A 361 111.34 -149.01 -138.08
N SER A 362 111.64 -147.81 -138.60
CA SER A 362 112.22 -147.67 -139.95
C SER A 362 113.64 -148.25 -140.02
N VAL A 363 114.44 -148.08 -138.96
CA VAL A 363 115.81 -148.62 -138.87
C VAL A 363 115.78 -150.14 -138.77
N THR A 364 114.84 -150.74 -138.02
CA THR A 364 114.65 -152.20 -138.01
C THR A 364 114.21 -152.72 -139.36
N ALA A 365 113.31 -152.02 -140.07
CA ALA A 365 112.91 -152.41 -141.42
C ALA A 365 114.08 -152.36 -142.43
N ILE A 366 114.97 -151.37 -142.30
CA ILE A 366 116.21 -151.30 -143.10
C ILE A 366 117.17 -152.43 -142.71
N ALA A 367 117.31 -152.73 -141.42
CA ALA A 367 118.15 -153.82 -140.93
C ALA A 367 117.66 -155.19 -141.43
N ASP A 368 116.36 -155.47 -141.38
CA ASP A 368 115.77 -156.72 -141.89
C ASP A 368 115.90 -156.85 -143.41
N TYR A 369 115.74 -155.75 -144.16
CA TYR A 369 116.00 -155.74 -145.59
C TYR A 369 117.46 -156.06 -145.92
N THR A 370 118.40 -155.53 -145.13
CA THR A 370 119.84 -155.77 -145.30
C THR A 370 120.20 -157.21 -144.92
N LEU A 371 119.61 -157.75 -143.84
CA LEU A 371 119.81 -159.12 -143.39
C LEU A 371 119.30 -160.14 -144.43
N ASN A 372 118.17 -159.86 -145.08
CA ASN A 372 117.65 -160.71 -146.17
C ASN A 372 118.51 -160.65 -147.45
N LYS A 373 119.11 -159.48 -147.75
CA LYS A 373 120.02 -159.31 -148.88
C LYS A 373 121.35 -160.05 -148.68
N TRP A 374 121.81 -160.17 -147.43
CA TRP A 374 122.97 -160.98 -147.07
C TRP A 374 122.65 -162.49 -147.12
N ARG A 375 121.46 -162.91 -146.67
CA ARG A 375 121.02 -164.32 -146.77
C ARG A 375 120.95 -164.85 -148.21
N THR A 376 120.69 -163.99 -149.20
CA THR A 376 120.64 -164.39 -150.62
C THR A 376 122.02 -164.51 -151.29
N ARG A 377 123.10 -164.02 -150.67
CA ARG A 377 124.46 -164.03 -151.26
C ARG A 377 125.32 -165.25 -150.92
N PHE A 378 124.90 -166.13 -150.01
CA PHE A 378 125.70 -167.27 -149.53
C PHE A 378 125.18 -168.65 -149.96
N TYR A 379 124.31 -168.73 -150.96
CA TYR A 379 123.75 -169.99 -151.50
C TYR A 379 124.26 -170.39 -152.90
N ILE A 380 125.53 -170.06 -153.23
CA ILE A 380 126.34 -170.69 -154.29
C ILE A 380 127.76 -170.78 -153.73
#